data_AF-A0A0Z8LQ88-F1
#
_entry.id   AF-A0A0Z8LQ88-F1
#
_cell.length_a   1.000
_cell.length_b   1.000
_cell.length_c   1.000
_cell.angle_alpha   90.00
_cell.angle_beta   90.00
_cell.angle_gamma   90.00
#
_symmetry.space_group_name_H-M   'P 1'
#
loop_
_entity.id
_entity.type
_entity.pdbx_description
1 polymer ?
#
loop_
_entity_poly.entity_id
_entity_poly.type
_entity_poly.pdbx_seq_one_letter_code
_entity_poly.pdbx_strand_id
1 'polypeptide(L)'
;MKTTKVVLKSLVVLGAVFALAACGSKQESTSTSSSTTETVVLKDGTYKAESGKDDYGYKIVHTLAIKDGKISESKFDYEAEDGSLKSANEEYNKNMKDKAGVSAGEAIEQLNAALVKEQDLSAVEVVSGATQTSEDFKKSTEALLAAAAEGKTETVKLD
;
A
#
# COMPACT_ATOMS: atom_id res chain seq x y z
N MET A 1 -32.98 36.53 0.08
CA MET A 1 -33.96 36.22 1.15
C MET A 1 -34.73 34.96 0.79
N LYS A 2 -34.72 33.98 1.69
CA LYS A 2 -35.53 32.75 1.84
C LYS A 2 -34.62 31.69 2.49
N THR A 3 -34.46 31.68 3.83
CA THR A 3 -35.25 30.91 4.82
C THR A 3 -35.33 29.43 4.42
N THR A 4 -34.90 28.43 5.20
CA THR A 4 -35.27 28.21 6.61
C THR A 4 -34.33 27.17 7.25
N LYS A 5 -34.00 27.40 8.52
CA LYS A 5 -33.30 26.52 9.46
C LYS A 5 -34.05 25.21 9.68
N VAL A 6 -33.34 24.08 9.70
CA VAL A 6 -33.81 22.87 10.39
C VAL A 6 -32.90 22.64 11.59
N VAL A 7 -33.46 22.89 12.78
CA VAL A 7 -32.94 22.41 14.06
C VAL A 7 -33.83 21.24 14.43
N LEU A 8 -33.26 20.07 14.66
CA LEU A 8 -33.90 19.09 15.53
C LEU A 8 -32.84 18.42 16.41
N LYS A 9 -32.88 18.84 17.67
CA LYS A 9 -32.27 18.18 18.81
C LYS A 9 -32.88 16.79 18.92
N SER A 10 -32.07 15.75 19.07
CA SER A 10 -32.50 14.60 19.85
C SER A 10 -31.35 14.08 20.69
N LEU A 11 -31.60 14.21 21.98
CA LEU A 11 -30.84 13.78 23.14
C LEU A 11 -31.44 12.43 23.55
N VAL A 12 -30.66 11.34 23.52
CA VAL A 12 -30.96 10.15 24.33
C VAL A 12 -29.64 9.58 24.86
N VAL A 13 -29.55 9.61 26.19
CA VAL A 13 -28.55 8.99 27.05
C VAL A 13 -29.09 7.64 27.52
N LEU A 14 -28.28 6.59 27.43
CA LEU A 14 -28.26 5.38 28.29
C LEU A 14 -27.12 4.49 27.73
N GLY A 15 -26.05 4.09 28.41
CA GLY A 15 -25.89 3.77 29.82
C GLY A 15 -25.72 2.26 29.97
N ALA A 16 -24.50 1.73 29.85
CA ALA A 16 -24.11 0.42 30.41
C ALA A 16 -22.58 0.28 30.43
N VAL A 17 -22.00 0.50 31.61
CA VAL A 17 -20.63 0.14 31.97
C VAL A 17 -20.62 -1.35 32.33
N PHE A 18 -19.81 -2.15 31.65
CA PHE A 18 -19.40 -3.48 32.14
C PHE A 18 -17.88 -3.47 32.30
N ALA A 19 -17.44 -3.33 33.55
CA ALA A 19 -16.08 -3.61 33.97
C ALA A 19 -16.04 -5.04 34.52
N LEU A 20 -15.34 -5.95 33.83
CA LEU A 20 -14.88 -7.20 34.42
C LEU A 20 -13.36 -7.18 34.48
N ALA A 21 -12.86 -6.86 35.66
CA ALA A 21 -11.50 -7.20 36.07
C ALA A 21 -11.52 -8.65 36.56
N ALA A 22 -10.84 -9.54 35.83
CA ALA A 22 -10.49 -10.87 36.31
C ALA A 22 -9.00 -11.10 36.02
N CYS A 23 -8.18 -10.95 37.06
CA CYS A 23 -6.78 -11.33 37.06
C CYS A 23 -6.70 -12.79 37.55
N GLY A 24 -6.07 -13.67 36.78
CA GLY A 24 -5.89 -15.08 37.11
C GLY A 24 -4.85 -15.73 36.21
N SER A 25 -3.62 -15.83 36.70
CA SER A 25 -2.44 -16.33 36.00
C SER A 25 -2.54 -17.83 35.68
N LYS A 26 -2.43 -18.21 34.40
CA LYS A 26 -1.90 -19.51 34.00
C LYS A 26 -1.28 -19.45 32.60
N GLN A 27 0.03 -19.63 32.57
CA GLN A 27 0.87 -19.78 31.40
C GLN A 27 0.88 -21.26 30.99
N GLU A 28 0.36 -21.59 29.81
CA GLU A 28 0.90 -22.65 28.95
C GLU A 28 0.39 -22.48 27.52
N SER A 29 1.34 -22.69 26.61
CA SER A 29 1.31 -22.60 25.17
C SER A 29 0.07 -23.23 24.51
N THR A 30 -0.54 -22.49 23.60
CA THR A 30 -1.36 -23.05 22.53
C THR A 30 -1.09 -22.26 21.27
N SER A 31 -0.45 -22.94 20.31
CA SER A 31 -0.37 -22.54 18.92
C SER A 31 -1.78 -22.40 18.36
N THR A 32 -2.21 -21.16 18.18
CA THR A 32 -3.45 -20.84 17.47
C THR A 32 -3.14 -19.68 16.55
N SER A 33 -3.04 -19.99 15.26
CA SER A 33 -3.42 -19.07 14.20
C SER A 33 -4.78 -18.49 14.54
N SER A 34 -4.79 -17.24 14.99
CA SER A 34 -6.00 -16.44 15.10
C SER A 34 -5.60 -15.02 14.76
N SER A 35 -5.90 -14.70 13.51
CA SER A 35 -6.18 -13.39 12.97
C SER A 35 -6.90 -12.50 14.00
N THR A 36 -6.14 -11.75 14.78
CA THR A 36 -6.62 -10.50 15.35
C THR A 36 -6.54 -9.49 14.21
N THR A 37 -7.65 -9.33 13.48
CA THR A 37 -7.86 -8.18 12.60
C THR A 37 -8.00 -6.95 13.49
N GLU A 38 -6.86 -6.38 13.91
CA GLU A 38 -6.81 -4.95 14.11
C GLU A 38 -7.03 -4.36 12.72
N THR A 39 -8.19 -3.75 12.49
CA THR A 39 -8.40 -2.90 11.31
C THR A 39 -7.38 -1.77 11.40
N VAL A 40 -6.23 -1.96 10.75
CA VAL A 40 -5.19 -0.96 10.63
C VAL A 40 -5.79 0.20 9.83
N VAL A 41 -6.07 1.30 10.51
CA VAL A 41 -6.61 2.51 9.87
C VAL A 41 -5.45 3.26 9.24
N LEU A 42 -5.42 3.28 7.91
CA LEU A 42 -4.45 4.07 7.16
C LEU A 42 -4.72 5.56 7.36
N LYS A 43 -3.67 6.34 7.64
CA LYS A 43 -3.75 7.80 7.75
C LYS A 43 -3.70 8.42 6.36
N ASP A 44 -4.56 9.40 6.11
CA ASP A 44 -4.54 10.15 4.88
C ASP A 44 -3.20 10.87 4.68
N GLY A 45 -2.73 10.91 3.43
CA GLY A 45 -1.44 11.49 3.11
C GLY A 45 -0.83 10.95 1.83
N THR A 46 0.40 11.38 1.57
CA THR A 46 1.23 10.86 0.48
C THR A 46 2.48 10.26 1.08
N TYR A 47 2.71 8.98 0.79
CA TYR A 47 3.79 8.18 1.33
C TYR A 47 4.72 7.79 0.19
N LYS A 48 6.03 7.83 0.44
CA LYS A 48 7.05 7.65 -0.59
C LYS A 48 8.09 6.64 -0.13
N ALA A 49 8.49 5.76 -1.04
CA ALA A 49 9.54 4.79 -0.82
C ALA A 49 10.53 4.82 -1.99
N GLU A 50 11.81 4.69 -1.67
CA GLU A 50 12.90 4.67 -2.63
C GLU A 50 13.94 3.61 -2.25
N SER A 51 14.55 2.94 -3.22
CA SER A 51 15.68 2.04 -2.97
C SER A 51 17.03 2.68 -3.31
N GLY A 52 18.11 1.96 -3.00
CA GLY A 52 19.38 2.15 -3.70
C GLY A 52 19.27 1.79 -5.19
N LYS A 53 20.30 2.13 -5.97
CA LYS A 53 20.38 1.73 -7.38
C LYS A 53 20.73 0.25 -7.48
N ASP A 54 20.08 -0.45 -8.39
CA ASP A 54 20.43 -1.80 -8.81
C ASP A 54 21.67 -1.81 -9.74
N ASP A 55 22.11 -3.00 -10.12
CA ASP A 55 23.26 -3.19 -11.02
C ASP A 55 23.04 -2.60 -12.43
N TYR A 56 21.80 -2.27 -12.77
CA TYR A 56 21.41 -1.66 -14.04
C TYR A 56 21.21 -0.14 -13.91
N GLY A 57 21.51 0.46 -12.75
CA GLY A 57 21.44 1.89 -12.49
C GLY A 57 20.03 2.41 -12.18
N TYR A 58 19.05 1.52 -11.97
CA TYR A 58 17.68 1.88 -11.63
C TYR A 58 17.45 1.81 -10.12
N LYS A 59 16.70 2.77 -9.58
CA LYS A 59 16.16 2.69 -8.21
C LYS A 59 14.64 2.52 -8.26
N ILE A 60 14.07 1.84 -7.29
CA ILE A 60 12.62 1.84 -7.05
C ILE A 60 12.21 3.25 -6.64
N VAL A 61 11.12 3.74 -7.21
CA VAL A 61 10.38 4.90 -6.74
C VAL A 61 8.92 4.50 -6.60
N HIS A 62 8.36 4.58 -5.40
CA HIS A 62 6.95 4.23 -5.17
C HIS A 62 6.28 5.32 -4.34
N THR A 63 5.20 5.89 -4.89
CA THR A 63 4.30 6.79 -4.14
C THR A 63 2.92 6.14 -3.96
N LEU A 64 2.40 6.14 -2.74
CA LEU A 64 0.99 5.86 -2.42
C LEU A 64 0.31 7.13 -1.92
N ALA A 65 -0.92 7.39 -2.39
CA ALA A 65 -1.77 8.44 -1.84
C ALA A 65 -2.98 7.82 -1.13
N ILE A 66 -3.12 8.10 0.17
CA ILE A 66 -4.23 7.64 0.99
C ILE A 66 -5.23 8.79 1.19
N LYS A 67 -6.51 8.52 0.95
CA LYS A 67 -7.63 9.45 1.19
C LYS A 67 -8.79 8.68 1.80
N ASP A 68 -9.41 9.25 2.84
CA ASP A 68 -10.50 8.62 3.58
C ASP A 68 -10.14 7.20 4.06
N GLY A 69 -8.87 6.99 4.43
CA GLY A 69 -8.33 5.69 4.84
C GLY A 69 -8.22 4.64 3.73
N LYS A 70 -8.31 5.05 2.45
CA LYS A 70 -8.24 4.17 1.27
C LYS A 70 -7.09 4.55 0.35
N ILE A 71 -6.54 3.56 -0.37
CA ILE A 71 -5.52 3.79 -1.40
C ILE A 71 -6.20 4.44 -2.60
N SER A 72 -5.96 5.74 -2.79
CA SER A 72 -6.53 6.52 -3.90
C SER A 72 -5.63 6.55 -5.13
N GLU A 73 -4.32 6.36 -4.95
CA GLU A 73 -3.35 6.33 -6.03
C GLU A 73 -2.15 5.45 -5.64
N SER A 74 -1.61 4.72 -6.61
CA SER A 74 -0.35 3.98 -6.53
C SER A 74 0.49 4.29 -7.76
N LYS A 75 1.74 4.67 -7.53
CA LYS A 75 2.73 5.06 -8.55
C LYS A 75 4.07 4.42 -8.23
N PHE A 76 4.16 3.12 -8.45
CA PHE A 76 5.39 2.35 -8.48
C PHE A 76 6.04 2.43 -9.85
N ASP A 77 7.35 2.64 -9.89
CA ASP A 77 8.19 2.48 -11.08
C ASP A 77 9.65 2.29 -10.67
N TYR A 78 10.51 2.13 -11.67
CA TYR A 78 11.95 2.26 -11.50
C TYR A 78 12.45 3.52 -12.23
N GLU A 79 13.29 4.30 -11.57
CA GLU A 79 13.86 5.52 -12.11
C GLU A 79 15.37 5.38 -12.29
N ALA A 80 15.87 5.70 -13.48
CA ALA A 80 17.30 5.76 -13.79
C ALA A 80 17.96 7.02 -13.20
N GLU A 81 19.26 7.20 -13.45
CA GLU A 81 20.01 8.37 -12.96
C GLU A 81 19.58 9.70 -13.59
N ASP A 82 19.19 9.65 -14.86
CA ASP A 82 18.73 10.79 -15.65
C ASP A 82 17.25 11.17 -15.37
N GLY A 83 16.59 10.43 -14.46
CA GLY A 83 15.17 10.61 -14.16
C GLY A 83 14.22 9.85 -15.10
N SER A 84 14.75 9.09 -16.07
CA SER A 84 13.93 8.30 -16.98
C SER A 84 13.31 7.09 -16.27
N LEU A 85 12.05 6.78 -16.57
CA LEU A 85 11.34 5.64 -15.98
C LEU A 85 11.56 4.37 -16.81
N LYS A 86 11.74 3.22 -16.13
CA LYS A 86 11.89 1.90 -16.79
C LYS A 86 10.61 1.53 -17.54
N SER A 87 9.44 1.87 -17.02
CA SER A 87 8.16 1.67 -17.72
C SER A 87 8.10 2.39 -19.07
N ALA A 88 8.80 3.53 -19.22
CA ALA A 88 8.83 4.34 -20.42
C ALA A 88 10.00 4.02 -21.37
N ASN A 89 10.91 3.12 -20.98
CA ASN A 89 12.06 2.74 -21.81
C ASN A 89 11.62 1.77 -22.92
N GLU A 90 11.40 2.28 -24.14
CA GLU A 90 10.89 1.49 -25.26
C GLU A 90 11.74 0.27 -25.60
N GLU A 91 13.07 0.42 -25.62
CA GLU A 91 13.99 -0.67 -25.95
C GLU A 91 13.94 -1.78 -24.91
N TYR A 92 13.96 -1.42 -23.61
CA TYR A 92 13.85 -2.38 -22.53
C TYR A 92 12.51 -3.12 -22.58
N ASN A 93 11.41 -2.37 -22.75
CA ASN A 93 10.06 -2.92 -22.80
C ASN A 93 9.88 -3.88 -23.97
N LYS A 94 10.37 -3.52 -25.15
CA LYS A 94 10.34 -4.41 -26.32
C LYS A 94 11.13 -5.69 -26.06
N ASN A 95 12.36 -5.57 -25.58
CA ASN A 95 13.22 -6.72 -25.30
C ASN A 95 12.65 -7.65 -24.22
N MET A 96 12.02 -7.07 -23.19
CA MET A 96 11.35 -7.84 -22.14
C MET A 96 10.10 -8.53 -22.68
N LYS A 97 9.27 -7.84 -23.46
CA LYS A 97 8.06 -8.40 -24.10
C LYS A 97 8.40 -9.60 -24.99
N ASP A 98 9.44 -9.46 -25.81
CA ASP A 98 9.89 -10.51 -26.74
C ASP A 98 10.37 -11.78 -26.00
N LYS A 99 10.92 -11.65 -24.78
CA LYS A 99 11.46 -12.77 -23.99
C LYS A 99 10.49 -13.36 -22.96
N ALA A 100 9.71 -12.50 -22.33
CA ALA A 100 8.91 -12.83 -21.14
C ALA A 100 7.40 -12.74 -21.40
N GLY A 101 6.96 -12.26 -22.56
CA GLY A 101 5.54 -12.13 -22.91
C GLY A 101 4.83 -10.91 -22.30
N VAL A 102 5.53 -10.15 -21.44
CA VAL A 102 5.06 -8.90 -20.83
C VAL A 102 6.20 -7.87 -20.81
N SER A 103 5.87 -6.60 -20.96
CA SER A 103 6.81 -5.50 -20.79
C SER A 103 6.86 -5.02 -19.33
N ALA A 104 7.89 -4.24 -18.97
CA ALA A 104 7.97 -3.64 -17.63
C ALA A 104 6.81 -2.67 -17.40
N GLY A 105 6.49 -1.83 -18.38
CA GLY A 105 5.39 -0.88 -18.33
C GLY A 105 4.03 -1.56 -18.17
N GLU A 106 3.76 -2.64 -18.91
CA GLU A 106 2.53 -3.41 -18.77
C GLU A 106 2.40 -4.02 -17.37
N ALA A 107 3.47 -4.63 -16.85
CA ALA A 107 3.45 -5.23 -15.51
C ALA A 107 3.28 -4.17 -14.42
N ILE A 108 3.99 -3.04 -14.52
CA ILE A 108 3.90 -1.92 -13.58
C ILE A 108 2.50 -1.30 -13.58
N GLU A 109 1.90 -1.08 -14.76
CA GLU A 109 0.53 -0.57 -14.87
C GLU A 109 -0.47 -1.53 -14.21
N GLN A 110 -0.35 -2.83 -14.48
CA GLN A 110 -1.20 -3.87 -13.89
C GLN A 110 -1.11 -3.89 -12.36
N LEU A 111 0.10 -3.84 -11.80
CA LEU A 111 0.33 -3.88 -10.34
C LEU A 111 -0.26 -2.65 -9.64
N ASN A 112 0.02 -1.44 -10.15
CA ASN A 112 -0.52 -0.20 -9.60
C ASN A 112 -2.06 -0.19 -9.65
N ALA A 113 -2.64 -0.57 -10.79
CA ALA A 113 -4.09 -0.63 -10.94
C ALA A 113 -4.72 -1.70 -10.03
N ALA A 114 -4.08 -2.87 -9.89
CA ALA A 114 -4.54 -3.93 -9.01
C ALA A 114 -4.57 -3.47 -7.56
N LEU A 115 -3.52 -2.82 -7.05
CA LEU A 115 -3.51 -2.36 -5.66
C LEU A 115 -4.61 -1.34 -5.37
N VAL A 116 -4.81 -0.37 -6.27
CA VAL A 116 -5.88 0.63 -6.11
C VAL A 116 -7.27 -0.04 -6.18
N LYS A 117 -7.44 -1.05 -7.01
CA LYS A 117 -8.71 -1.77 -7.13
C LYS A 117 -8.99 -2.65 -5.92
N GLU A 118 -8.04 -3.49 -5.54
CA GLU A 118 -8.23 -4.53 -4.54
C GLU A 118 -8.16 -3.99 -3.11
N GLN A 119 -7.46 -2.85 -2.89
CA GLN A 119 -7.24 -2.24 -1.57
C GLN A 119 -6.54 -3.16 -0.56
N ASP A 120 -6.05 -4.32 -1.01
CA ASP A 120 -5.38 -5.34 -0.23
C ASP A 120 -4.19 -5.85 -1.03
N LEU A 121 -2.99 -5.70 -0.46
CA LEU A 121 -1.76 -6.15 -1.08
C LEU A 121 -1.73 -7.67 -1.29
N SER A 122 -2.39 -8.43 -0.41
CA SER A 122 -2.45 -9.89 -0.45
C SER A 122 -3.23 -10.40 -1.68
N ALA A 123 -4.15 -9.58 -2.19
CA ALA A 123 -4.94 -9.85 -3.39
C ALA A 123 -4.25 -9.39 -4.69
N VAL A 124 -3.11 -8.69 -4.59
CA VAL A 124 -2.31 -8.34 -5.76
C VAL A 124 -1.48 -9.55 -6.16
N GLU A 125 -1.83 -10.15 -7.29
CA GLU A 125 -1.11 -11.29 -7.85
C GLU A 125 0.21 -10.88 -8.49
N VAL A 126 1.14 -11.84 -8.60
CA VAL A 126 2.38 -11.64 -9.35
C VAL A 126 2.11 -11.67 -10.85
N VAL A 127 2.76 -10.79 -11.61
CA VAL A 127 2.65 -10.76 -13.07
C VAL A 127 3.64 -11.75 -13.67
N SER A 128 3.12 -12.75 -14.40
CA SER A 128 3.95 -13.74 -15.09
C SER A 128 4.90 -13.07 -16.09
N GLY A 129 6.17 -13.44 -16.06
CA GLY A 129 7.23 -12.79 -16.84
C GLY A 129 7.83 -11.53 -16.19
N ALA A 130 7.26 -11.04 -15.08
CA ALA A 130 7.72 -9.87 -14.33
C ALA A 130 7.75 -10.14 -12.81
N THR A 131 8.25 -11.31 -12.40
CA THR A 131 8.27 -11.75 -11.00
C THR A 131 9.03 -10.77 -10.09
N GLN A 132 10.25 -10.36 -10.48
CA GLN A 132 11.03 -9.41 -9.69
C GLN A 132 10.32 -8.06 -9.53
N THR A 133 9.73 -7.54 -10.62
CA THR A 133 8.89 -6.34 -10.58
C THR A 133 7.71 -6.47 -9.61
N SER A 134 7.09 -7.64 -9.56
CA SER A 134 5.97 -7.91 -8.66
C SER A 134 6.43 -7.99 -7.19
N GLU A 135 7.59 -8.58 -6.93
CA GLU A 135 8.16 -8.69 -5.58
C GLU A 135 8.58 -7.32 -5.04
N ASP A 136 9.27 -6.52 -5.86
CA ASP A 136 9.67 -5.14 -5.53
C ASP A 136 8.45 -4.24 -5.28
N PHE A 137 7.41 -4.39 -6.10
CA PHE A 137 6.13 -3.72 -5.89
C PHE A 137 5.52 -4.08 -4.53
N LYS A 138 5.49 -5.37 -4.19
CA LYS A 138 4.93 -5.83 -2.92
C LYS A 138 5.71 -5.32 -1.72
N LYS A 139 7.04 -5.44 -1.76
CA LYS A 139 7.94 -4.97 -0.71
C LYS A 139 7.80 -3.46 -0.46
N SER A 140 7.81 -2.67 -1.53
CA SER A 140 7.64 -1.22 -1.41
C SER A 140 6.24 -0.84 -0.92
N THR A 141 5.19 -1.54 -1.37
CA THR A 141 3.83 -1.33 -0.89
C THR A 141 3.68 -1.64 0.60
N GLU A 142 4.23 -2.76 1.06
CA GLU A 142 4.21 -3.14 2.48
C GLU A 142 4.83 -2.05 3.37
N ALA A 143 6.00 -1.56 2.97
CA ALA A 143 6.68 -0.48 3.68
C ALA A 143 5.86 0.81 3.70
N LEU A 144 5.19 1.15 2.59
CA LEU A 144 4.34 2.33 2.50
C LEU A 144 3.04 2.20 3.30
N LEU A 145 2.43 1.02 3.35
CA LEU A 145 1.25 0.76 4.17
C LEU A 145 1.59 0.83 5.66
N ALA A 146 2.76 0.34 6.07
CA ALA A 146 3.26 0.50 7.43
C ALA A 146 3.48 1.99 7.78
N ALA A 147 4.14 2.74 6.89
CA ALA A 147 4.30 4.19 7.06
C ALA A 147 2.95 4.91 7.13
N ALA A 148 1.98 4.51 6.32
CA ALA A 148 0.63 5.07 6.32
C ALA A 148 -0.18 4.73 7.57
N ALA A 149 -0.03 3.54 8.14
CA ALA A 149 -0.62 3.17 9.41
C ALA A 149 -0.13 4.09 10.56
N GLU A 150 1.15 4.48 10.51
CA GLU A 150 1.79 5.35 11.48
C GLU A 150 1.67 6.86 11.15
N GLY A 151 1.23 7.21 9.93
CA GLY A 151 1.20 8.59 9.45
C GLY A 151 2.58 9.21 9.19
N LYS A 152 3.60 8.39 8.93
CA LYS A 152 4.98 8.84 8.67
C LYS A 152 5.15 9.19 7.19
N THR A 153 5.17 10.47 6.87
CA THR A 153 5.29 10.95 5.48
C THR A 153 6.73 11.15 5.00
N GLU A 154 7.73 10.81 5.82
CA GLU A 154 9.13 10.79 5.41
C GLU A 154 9.37 9.71 4.36
N THR A 155 10.30 9.93 3.43
CA THR A 155 10.63 8.94 2.41
C THR A 155 11.24 7.69 3.06
N VAL A 156 10.57 6.55 2.91
CA VAL A 156 11.07 5.25 3.35
C VAL A 156 12.20 4.81 2.43
N LYS A 157 13.33 4.39 3.00
CA LYS A 157 14.43 3.78 2.26
C LYS A 157 14.30 2.26 2.29
N LEU A 158 14.30 1.64 1.12
CA LEU A 158 14.22 0.20 0.93
C LEU A 158 15.65 -0.37 0.88
N ASP A 159 15.92 -1.36 1.73
CA ASP A 159 17.21 -2.07 1.81
C ASP A 159 17.33 -3.20 0.77
#